data_AF-A0A9D9M1Q6-F1
#
_entry.id   AF-A0A9D9M1Q6-F1
#
_cell.length_a   1.000
_cell.length_b   1.000
_cell.length_c   1.000
_cell.angle_alpha   90.00
_cell.angle_beta   90.00
_cell.angle_gamma   90.00
#
_symmetry.space_group_name_H-M   'P 1'
#
loop_
_entity.id
_entity.type
_entity.pdbx_description
1 polymer ?
#
loop_
_entity_poly.entity_id
_entity_poly.type
_entity_poly.pdbx_seq_one_letter_code
_entity_poly.pdbx_strand_id
1 'polypeptide(L)'
;MKKLFIICSVLLICSCSSISKNNTTLATEIPEHHELQVSIFSDLPKELIDNIDKMGVDNLPVLNEHEGRFINTIFKINPQDFDFVGKKVGFLLSGKSSKLTYFVETRERYSENSSIIGGSGLYIFDATQKEKSGGYDAAVVYWNKFVLPTDKVVQQLKK
;
A
#
# COMPACT_ATOMS: atom_id res chain seq x y z
N MET A 1 -52.20 -44.04 11.34
CA MET A 1 -51.29 -44.48 12.44
C MET A 1 -49.98 -44.87 11.78
N LYS A 2 -48.81 -44.26 11.98
CA LYS A 2 -48.18 -43.67 13.17
C LYS A 2 -47.47 -42.36 12.81
N LYS A 3 -47.50 -41.42 13.74
CA LYS A 3 -46.66 -40.21 13.82
C LYS A 3 -45.35 -40.59 14.55
N LEU A 4 -44.22 -39.96 14.20
CA LEU A 4 -43.03 -39.76 15.04
C LEU A 4 -42.16 -38.68 14.36
N PHE A 5 -42.27 -37.40 14.74
CA PHE A 5 -41.49 -36.67 15.77
C PHE A 5 -39.96 -36.70 15.58
N ILE A 6 -39.36 -35.53 15.34
CA ILE A 6 -38.34 -34.88 16.17
C ILE A 6 -38.38 -33.36 15.91
N ILE A 7 -38.23 -32.60 16.99
CA ILE A 7 -38.46 -31.17 17.21
C ILE A 7 -37.13 -30.53 17.58
N CYS A 8 -36.89 -29.29 17.09
CA CYS A 8 -35.96 -28.25 17.62
C CYS A 8 -34.46 -28.63 17.65
N SER A 9 -33.47 -27.75 17.68
CA SER A 9 -33.34 -26.30 17.89
C SER A 9 -31.89 -25.97 17.50
N VAL A 10 -31.63 -24.87 16.82
CA VAL A 10 -30.58 -23.86 17.11
C VAL A 10 -30.63 -22.86 15.95
N LEU A 11 -31.47 -21.87 16.14
CA LEU A 11 -31.25 -20.51 15.65
C LEU A 11 -30.08 -19.96 16.47
N LEU A 12 -28.91 -19.76 15.87
CA LEU A 12 -27.92 -18.86 16.43
C LEU A 12 -27.99 -17.54 15.66
N ILE A 13 -28.73 -16.63 16.28
CA ILE A 13 -28.81 -15.22 15.93
C ILE A 13 -27.52 -14.60 16.49
N CYS A 14 -26.69 -14.01 15.64
CA CYS A 14 -25.75 -12.98 16.08
C CYS A 14 -26.07 -11.71 15.30
N SER A 15 -27.02 -10.98 15.87
CA SER A 15 -27.36 -9.61 15.54
C SER A 15 -26.29 -8.68 16.10
N CYS A 16 -25.74 -7.81 15.26
CA CYS A 16 -25.40 -6.44 15.63
C CYS A 16 -25.66 -5.56 14.42
N SER A 17 -26.87 -4.99 14.37
CA SER A 17 -27.20 -3.89 13.48
C SER A 17 -26.52 -2.62 13.97
N SER A 18 -25.95 -1.84 13.06
CA SER A 18 -26.00 -0.38 13.14
C SER A 18 -26.14 0.15 11.73
N ILE A 19 -27.38 0.50 11.40
CA ILE A 19 -27.70 1.32 10.23
C ILE A 19 -27.16 2.72 10.54
N SER A 20 -26.19 3.17 9.75
CA SER A 20 -26.01 4.57 9.43
C SER A 20 -26.11 4.68 7.91
N LYS A 21 -27.29 5.08 7.42
CA LYS A 21 -27.42 5.64 6.08
C LYS A 21 -27.30 7.15 6.25
N ASN A 22 -26.24 7.73 5.72
CA ASN A 22 -26.22 9.13 5.29
C ASN A 22 -25.65 9.17 3.87
N ASN A 23 -26.30 9.97 3.03
CA ASN A 23 -26.22 9.95 1.58
C ASN A 23 -24.97 10.67 1.02
N THR A 24 -24.71 10.38 -0.27
CA THR A 24 -24.12 11.29 -1.28
C THR A 24 -22.59 11.30 -1.42
N THR A 25 -22.06 10.44 -2.28
CA THR A 25 -21.47 10.76 -3.61
C THR A 25 -20.53 9.63 -3.99
N LEU A 26 -20.71 9.05 -5.18
CA LEU A 26 -19.82 8.07 -5.77
C LEU A 26 -18.46 8.72 -6.04
N ALA A 27 -17.56 8.68 -5.06
CA ALA A 27 -16.13 8.81 -5.25
C ALA A 27 -15.56 7.41 -5.08
N THR A 28 -14.83 6.95 -6.09
CA THR A 28 -14.17 5.65 -6.16
C THR A 28 -13.35 5.43 -4.87
N GLU A 29 -13.84 4.57 -3.96
CA GLU A 29 -13.13 4.21 -2.74
C GLU A 29 -11.91 3.37 -3.12
N ILE A 30 -10.79 4.04 -3.37
CA ILE A 30 -9.48 3.40 -3.32
C ILE A 30 -9.31 2.90 -1.88
N PRO A 31 -9.08 1.60 -1.64
CA PRO A 31 -8.76 1.12 -0.30
C PRO A 31 -7.54 1.90 0.22
N GLU A 32 -7.68 2.53 1.38
CA GLU A 32 -6.68 3.40 2.01
C GLU A 32 -5.30 2.72 2.24
N HIS A 33 -5.26 1.40 2.09
CA HIS A 33 -4.09 0.54 2.18
C HIS A 33 -4.07 -0.51 1.06
N HIS A 34 -2.92 -0.66 0.39
CA HIS A 34 -2.67 -1.69 -0.62
C HIS A 34 -1.51 -2.59 -0.20
N GLU A 35 -1.73 -3.91 -0.25
CA GLU A 35 -0.68 -4.90 -0.05
C GLU A 35 0.15 -5.09 -1.32
N LEU A 36 1.42 -5.45 -1.16
CA LEU A 36 2.30 -5.83 -2.25
C LEU A 36 1.66 -6.95 -3.10
N GLN A 37 1.52 -6.70 -4.41
CA GLN A 37 0.87 -7.61 -5.35
C GLN A 37 1.87 -8.38 -6.23
N VAL A 38 3.07 -7.83 -6.44
CA VAL A 38 4.16 -8.46 -7.20
C VAL A 38 5.35 -8.61 -6.26
N SER A 39 5.75 -9.85 -6.01
CA SER A 39 6.82 -10.18 -5.07
C SER A 39 8.11 -10.70 -5.73
N ILE A 40 8.08 -11.01 -7.03
CA ILE A 40 9.21 -11.59 -7.77
C ILE A 40 9.55 -10.68 -8.96
N PHE A 41 10.84 -10.41 -9.16
CA PHE A 41 11.30 -9.51 -10.23
C PHE A 41 11.02 -10.04 -11.64
N SER A 42 10.96 -11.36 -11.85
CA SER A 42 10.65 -11.96 -13.16
C SER A 42 9.25 -11.62 -13.68
N ASP A 43 8.35 -11.23 -12.80
CA ASP A 43 6.96 -10.87 -13.14
C ASP A 43 6.83 -9.39 -13.54
N LEU A 44 7.91 -8.61 -13.38
CA LEU A 44 7.92 -7.21 -13.76
C LEU A 44 8.15 -7.04 -15.28
N PRO A 45 7.56 -6.01 -15.90
CA PRO A 45 7.90 -5.60 -17.25
C PRO A 45 9.42 -5.42 -17.41
N LYS A 46 9.96 -5.97 -18.50
CA LYS A 46 11.40 -5.91 -18.80
C LYS A 46 11.95 -4.49 -18.79
N GLU A 47 11.18 -3.51 -19.25
CA GLU A 47 11.56 -2.09 -19.22
C GLU A 47 11.89 -1.58 -17.80
N LEU A 48 11.15 -2.01 -16.76
CA LEU A 48 11.46 -1.63 -15.38
C LEU A 48 12.76 -2.25 -14.90
N ILE A 49 12.98 -3.51 -15.27
CA ILE A 49 14.20 -4.24 -14.91
C ILE A 49 15.42 -3.63 -15.59
N ASP A 50 15.32 -3.30 -16.88
CA ASP A 50 16.41 -2.68 -17.65
C ASP A 50 16.80 -1.29 -17.10
N ASN A 51 15.94 -0.65 -16.30
CA ASN A 51 16.15 0.68 -15.71
C ASN A 51 16.21 0.66 -14.17
N ILE A 52 16.48 -0.50 -13.57
CA ILE A 52 16.50 -0.67 -12.10
C ILE A 52 17.56 0.20 -11.42
N ASP A 53 18.64 0.52 -12.12
CA ASP A 53 19.73 1.40 -11.71
C ASP A 53 19.32 2.88 -11.59
N LYS A 54 18.21 3.28 -12.22
CA LYS A 54 17.68 4.66 -12.19
C LYS A 54 16.75 4.95 -11.01
N MET A 55 16.38 3.93 -10.23
CA MET A 55 15.64 4.11 -8.98
C MET A 55 16.60 4.40 -7.84
N GLY A 56 16.26 5.24 -6.86
CA GLY A 56 17.13 5.50 -5.71
C GLY A 56 18.42 6.23 -6.08
N VAL A 57 18.33 7.21 -6.96
CA VAL A 57 19.46 8.08 -7.38
C VAL A 57 19.61 9.32 -6.50
N ASP A 58 18.58 9.65 -5.72
CA ASP A 58 18.54 10.72 -4.74
C ASP A 58 17.73 10.31 -3.52
N ASN A 59 17.70 11.16 -2.50
CA ASN A 59 16.87 10.97 -1.30
C ASN A 59 15.75 12.01 -1.19
N LEU A 60 15.36 12.64 -2.30
CA LEU A 60 14.22 13.56 -2.32
C LEU A 60 12.94 12.75 -2.21
N PRO A 61 11.93 13.20 -1.47
CA PRO A 61 10.70 12.43 -1.27
C PRO A 61 9.84 12.34 -2.53
N VAL A 62 10.11 13.15 -3.55
CA VAL A 62 9.42 13.09 -4.84
C VAL A 62 9.96 11.93 -5.66
N LEU A 63 9.07 11.08 -6.17
CA LEU A 63 9.44 9.96 -7.01
C LEU A 63 9.79 10.42 -8.43
N ASN A 64 10.89 9.90 -8.96
CA ASN A 64 11.19 10.02 -10.37
C ASN A 64 10.31 9.07 -11.22
N GLU A 65 10.43 9.13 -12.55
CA GLU A 65 9.63 8.31 -13.46
C GLU A 65 9.77 6.81 -13.18
N HIS A 66 10.99 6.32 -13.00
CA HIS A 66 11.28 4.90 -12.81
C HIS A 66 10.78 4.40 -11.45
N GLU A 67 11.00 5.20 -10.39
CA GLU A 67 10.51 4.92 -9.05
C GLU A 67 8.98 4.87 -9.02
N GLY A 68 8.31 5.87 -9.61
CA GLY A 68 6.85 5.94 -9.65
C GLY A 68 6.22 4.77 -10.41
N ARG A 69 6.74 4.45 -11.61
CA ARG A 69 6.26 3.30 -12.40
C ARG A 69 6.49 1.96 -11.69
N PHE A 70 7.62 1.81 -10.99
CA PHE A 70 7.88 0.62 -10.19
C PHE A 70 6.83 0.46 -9.08
N ILE A 71 6.57 1.52 -8.30
CA ILE A 71 5.53 1.50 -7.25
C ILE A 71 4.15 1.20 -7.82
N ASN A 72 3.74 1.84 -8.92
CA ASN A 72 2.48 1.53 -9.61
C ASN A 72 2.39 0.02 -9.91
N THR A 73 3.47 -0.55 -10.43
CA THR A 73 3.50 -1.95 -10.88
C THR A 73 3.42 -2.94 -9.73
N ILE A 74 4.27 -2.78 -8.69
CA ILE A 74 4.36 -3.76 -7.61
C ILE A 74 3.11 -3.81 -6.73
N PHE A 75 2.35 -2.71 -6.67
CA PHE A 75 1.07 -2.61 -5.96
C PHE A 75 -0.15 -2.74 -6.89
N LYS A 76 0.05 -2.90 -8.22
CA LYS A 76 -1.00 -2.93 -9.25
C LYS A 76 -1.93 -1.71 -9.20
N ILE A 77 -1.37 -0.53 -8.97
CA ILE A 77 -2.10 0.73 -9.06
C ILE A 77 -2.20 1.11 -10.54
N ASN A 78 -3.43 1.39 -10.98
CA ASN A 78 -3.69 1.90 -12.31
C ASN A 78 -3.30 3.39 -12.37
N PRO A 79 -2.36 3.80 -13.24
CA PRO A 79 -1.92 5.20 -13.34
C PRO A 79 -3.03 6.18 -13.73
N GLN A 80 -4.13 5.70 -14.33
CA GLN A 80 -5.30 6.55 -14.63
C GLN A 80 -6.08 6.93 -13.38
N ASP A 81 -6.03 6.10 -12.33
CA ASP A 81 -6.71 6.35 -11.06
C ASP A 81 -5.78 7.13 -10.11
N PHE A 82 -4.52 6.72 -10.01
CA PHE A 82 -3.50 7.42 -9.24
C PHE A 82 -2.10 7.09 -9.75
N ASP A 83 -1.43 8.04 -10.39
CA ASP A 83 -0.04 7.87 -10.82
C ASP A 83 0.94 8.37 -9.75
N PHE A 84 1.87 7.50 -9.37
CA PHE A 84 2.95 7.78 -8.43
C PHE A 84 4.13 8.56 -9.01
N VAL A 85 4.24 8.70 -10.34
CA VAL A 85 5.29 9.52 -10.95
C VAL A 85 5.16 10.98 -10.50
N GLY A 86 6.23 11.54 -9.94
CA GLY A 86 6.26 12.91 -9.42
C GLY A 86 5.50 13.13 -8.11
N LYS A 87 4.99 12.07 -7.47
CA LYS A 87 4.34 12.17 -6.16
C LYS A 87 5.35 12.19 -5.02
N LYS A 88 5.00 12.88 -3.93
CA LYS A 88 5.80 12.92 -2.71
C LYS A 88 5.45 11.70 -1.85
N VAL A 89 6.35 10.74 -1.72
CA VAL A 89 6.11 9.46 -1.04
C VAL A 89 7.12 9.23 0.08
N GLY A 90 6.63 8.86 1.25
CA GLY A 90 7.46 8.49 2.38
C GLY A 90 7.81 7.00 2.36
N PHE A 91 9.03 6.62 2.71
CA PHE A 91 9.46 5.21 2.76
C PHE A 91 9.88 4.84 4.16
N LEU A 92 9.00 4.17 4.90
CA LEU A 92 9.11 3.97 6.34
C LEU A 92 9.59 2.56 6.69
N LEU A 93 10.75 2.50 7.33
CA LEU A 93 11.27 1.33 8.02
C LEU A 93 11.34 1.62 9.51
N SER A 94 10.46 0.97 10.29
CA SER A 94 10.44 1.10 11.77
C SER A 94 10.55 2.56 12.26
N GLY A 95 9.83 3.49 11.62
CA GLY A 95 9.81 4.92 11.99
C GLY A 95 10.97 5.78 11.45
N LYS A 96 11.85 5.22 10.63
CA LYS A 96 12.87 5.95 9.86
C LYS A 96 12.40 6.07 8.41
N SER A 97 12.46 7.27 7.85
CA SER A 97 12.08 7.54 6.46
C SER A 97 13.32 7.65 5.58
N SER A 98 13.43 6.84 4.53
CA SER A 98 14.52 6.95 3.54
C SER A 98 14.11 6.31 2.21
N LYS A 99 13.83 7.15 1.20
CA LYS A 99 13.58 6.70 -0.17
C LYS A 99 14.80 5.98 -0.72
N LEU A 100 15.97 6.58 -0.52
CA LEU A 100 17.24 6.06 -1.03
C LEU A 100 17.49 4.64 -0.51
N THR A 101 17.30 4.39 0.79
CA THR A 101 17.52 3.07 1.39
C THR A 101 16.60 2.01 0.79
N TYR A 102 15.31 2.32 0.63
CA TYR A 102 14.35 1.39 0.03
C TYR A 102 14.76 0.95 -1.38
N PHE A 103 15.16 1.90 -2.24
CA PHE A 103 15.52 1.56 -3.62
C PHE A 103 16.92 0.95 -3.74
N VAL A 104 17.89 1.34 -2.90
CA VAL A 104 19.20 0.65 -2.82
C VAL A 104 18.99 -0.83 -2.51
N GLU A 105 18.21 -1.12 -1.47
CA GLU A 105 17.89 -2.50 -1.07
C GLU A 105 17.11 -3.24 -2.17
N THR A 106 16.20 -2.56 -2.88
CA THR A 106 15.49 -3.17 -4.03
C THR A 106 16.46 -3.62 -5.11
N ARG A 107 17.49 -2.82 -5.44
CA ARG A 107 18.52 -3.17 -6.44
C ARG A 107 19.44 -4.30 -5.97
N GLU A 108 19.82 -4.28 -4.70
CA GLU A 108 20.63 -5.35 -4.08
C GLU A 108 19.89 -6.69 -4.16
N ARG A 109 18.62 -6.70 -3.74
CA ARG A 109 17.77 -7.90 -3.78
C ARG A 109 17.57 -8.44 -5.20
N TYR A 110 17.45 -7.56 -6.20
CA TYR A 110 17.43 -7.98 -7.60
C TYR A 110 18.75 -8.66 -8.00
N SER A 111 19.89 -8.05 -7.66
CA SER A 111 21.22 -8.58 -7.98
C SER A 111 21.50 -9.94 -7.32
N GLU A 112 20.89 -10.18 -6.16
CA GLU A 112 20.96 -11.43 -5.41
C GLU A 112 19.94 -12.49 -5.87
N ASN A 113 19.14 -12.21 -6.91
CA ASN A 113 18.01 -13.06 -7.33
C ASN A 113 17.01 -13.34 -6.19
N SER A 114 16.82 -12.35 -5.31
CA SER A 114 15.88 -12.40 -4.20
C SER A 114 14.50 -11.87 -4.61
N SER A 115 13.55 -11.90 -3.67
CA SER A 115 12.23 -11.29 -3.86
C SER A 115 12.29 -9.76 -3.80
N ILE A 116 11.25 -9.09 -4.29
CA ILE A 116 10.97 -7.68 -3.96
C ILE A 116 10.83 -7.53 -2.43
N ILE A 117 11.07 -6.32 -1.90
CA ILE A 117 11.02 -6.01 -0.47
C ILE A 117 9.65 -6.42 0.11
N GLY A 118 9.69 -7.41 1.00
CA GLY A 118 8.51 -8.00 1.62
C GLY A 118 7.96 -7.17 2.78
N GLY A 119 6.75 -7.53 3.23
CA GLY A 119 6.06 -6.77 4.28
C GLY A 119 5.82 -5.31 3.90
N SER A 120 5.71 -5.05 2.59
CA SER A 120 5.47 -3.74 2.01
C SER A 120 3.96 -3.48 1.92
N GLY A 121 3.52 -2.38 2.52
CA GLY A 121 2.17 -1.85 2.41
C GLY A 121 2.20 -0.40 1.93
N LEU A 122 1.33 -0.07 0.99
CA LEU A 122 1.17 1.26 0.41
C LEU A 122 -0.04 1.95 1.01
N TYR A 123 0.13 3.20 1.42
CA TYR A 123 -0.90 4.06 2.00
C TYR A 123 -1.06 5.28 1.11
N ILE A 124 -2.22 5.44 0.48
CA ILE A 124 -2.53 6.62 -0.35
C ILE A 124 -3.32 7.60 0.51
N PHE A 125 -2.86 8.84 0.60
CA PHE A 125 -3.43 9.82 1.52
C PHE A 125 -4.52 10.67 0.86
N ASP A 126 -5.61 10.88 1.61
CA ASP A 126 -6.57 11.92 1.27
C ASP A 126 -6.00 13.33 1.51
N ALA A 127 -6.77 14.37 1.16
CA ALA A 127 -6.33 15.76 1.31
C ALA A 127 -5.98 16.13 2.77
N THR A 128 -6.72 15.60 3.75
CA THR A 128 -6.51 15.86 5.18
C THR A 128 -5.25 15.17 5.68
N GLN A 129 -5.03 13.92 5.27
CA GLN A 129 -3.86 13.12 5.62
C GLN A 129 -2.59 13.67 4.96
N LYS A 130 -2.71 14.13 3.71
CA LYS A 130 -1.63 14.83 3.00
C LYS A 130 -1.20 16.10 3.73
N GLU A 131 -2.14 16.94 4.15
CA GLU A 131 -1.83 18.12 4.95
C GLU A 131 -1.14 17.73 6.28
N LYS A 132 -1.73 16.78 7.02
CA LYS A 132 -1.21 16.33 8.32
C LYS A 132 0.17 15.68 8.25
N SER A 133 0.52 15.06 7.13
CA SER A 133 1.81 14.39 6.93
C SER A 133 2.93 15.35 6.48
N GLY A 134 2.65 16.64 6.27
CA GLY A 134 3.64 17.58 5.71
C GLY A 134 3.68 17.56 4.18
N GLY A 135 2.54 17.28 3.54
CA GLY A 135 2.34 17.34 2.11
C GLY A 135 2.67 16.05 1.35
N TYR A 136 2.84 14.92 2.02
CA TYR A 136 3.05 13.64 1.35
C TYR A 136 1.76 13.18 0.68
N ASP A 137 1.86 12.65 -0.53
CA ASP A 137 0.75 12.05 -1.26
C ASP A 137 0.48 10.61 -0.80
N ALA A 138 1.52 9.91 -0.33
CA ALA A 138 1.45 8.52 0.07
C ALA A 138 2.64 8.10 0.95
N ALA A 139 2.59 6.86 1.45
CA ALA A 139 3.70 6.20 2.12
C ALA A 139 3.81 4.73 1.76
N VAL A 140 5.04 4.23 1.63
CA VAL A 140 5.36 2.80 1.63
C VAL A 140 5.94 2.45 3.00
N VAL A 141 5.26 1.58 3.74
CA VAL A 141 5.79 0.97 4.96
C VAL A 141 6.32 -0.41 4.58
N TYR A 142 7.56 -0.73 4.91
CA TYR A 142 8.19 -1.97 4.48
C TYR A 142 8.90 -2.70 5.64
N TRP A 143 9.21 -3.99 5.42
CA TRP A 143 9.67 -4.92 6.46
C TRP A 143 8.77 -5.00 7.68
N ASN A 144 7.47 -4.74 7.49
CA ASN A 144 6.52 -4.79 8.58
C ASN A 144 5.67 -6.05 8.51
N LYS A 145 5.54 -6.74 9.64
CA LYS A 145 4.71 -7.94 9.75
C LYS A 145 3.22 -7.60 9.84
N PHE A 146 2.89 -6.42 10.35
CA PHE A 146 1.52 -6.00 10.60
C PHE A 146 1.21 -4.70 9.88
N VAL A 147 0.01 -4.61 9.31
CA VAL A 147 -0.52 -3.36 8.76
C VAL A 147 -0.61 -2.33 9.89
N LEU A 148 -0.02 -1.15 9.67
CA LEU A 148 -0.14 -0.04 10.60
C LEU A 148 -1.45 0.72 10.35
N PRO A 149 -2.09 1.27 11.39
CA PRO A 149 -3.14 2.27 11.21
C PRO A 149 -2.61 3.49 10.44
N THR A 150 -3.37 3.98 9.46
CA THR A 150 -2.95 5.12 8.61
C THR A 150 -2.57 6.35 9.44
N ASP A 151 -3.32 6.67 10.51
CA ASP A 151 -2.99 7.78 11.41
C ASP A 151 -1.57 7.69 11.99
N LYS A 152 -1.09 6.48 12.31
CA LYS A 152 0.29 6.28 12.79
C LYS A 152 1.30 6.54 11.68
N VAL A 153 0.99 6.13 10.45
CA VAL A 153 1.85 6.35 9.27
C VAL A 153 1.96 7.85 8.98
N VAL A 154 0.82 8.56 8.95
CA VAL A 154 0.74 10.02 8.77
C VAL A 154 1.55 10.75 9.84
N GLN A 155 1.41 10.36 11.11
CA GLN A 155 2.17 10.97 12.22
C GLN A 155 3.68 10.76 12.10
N GLN A 156 4.14 9.61 11.60
CA GLN A 156 5.58 9.34 11.41
C GLN A 156 6.22 10.23 10.34
N LEU A 157 5.43 10.74 9.39
CA LEU A 157 5.90 11.60 8.29
C LEU A 157 5.93 13.09 8.62
N LYS A 158 5.17 13.53 9.63
CA LYS A 158 5.07 14.93 10.08
C LYS A 158 6.36 15.49 10.72
N LYS A 159 7.53 14.87 10.49
CA LYS A 159 8.79 15.32 11.09
C LYS A 159 9.25 16.65 10.52
#